data_AF-A0A3D0QWW5-F1
#
_entry.id   AF-A0A3D0QWW5-F1
#
_cell.length_a   1.000
_cell.length_b   1.000
_cell.length_c   1.000
_cell.angle_alpha   90.00
_cell.angle_beta   90.00
_cell.angle_gamma   90.00
#
_symmetry.space_group_name_H-M   'P 1'
#
loop_
_entity.id
_entity.type
_entity.pdbx_description
1 polymer ?
#
loop_
_entity_poly.entity_id
_entity_poly.type
_entity_poly.pdbx_seq_one_letter_code
_entity_poly.pdbx_strand_id
1 'polypeptide(L)' 'MMPAYLIQHPAEQRREDVLIEDPELTLTFTGGWAIFTDGQGICLAIPSGQQAHIQRVDAEQEQEPAPQKE' A
#
# COMPACT_ATOMS: atom_id res chain seq x y z
N MET A 1 4.33 -2.76 -16.06
CA MET A 1 4.68 -2.84 -14.64
C MET A 1 3.61 -3.66 -13.94
N MET A 2 3.97 -4.49 -12.97
CA MET A 2 3.01 -5.19 -12.09
C MET A 2 2.76 -4.27 -10.89
N PRO A 3 1.52 -3.86 -10.60
CA PRO A 3 1.24 -3.06 -9.41
C PRO A 3 1.70 -3.77 -8.13
N ALA A 4 2.39 -3.04 -7.27
CA ALA A 4 2.98 -3.55 -6.05
C ALA A 4 2.74 -2.56 -4.91
N TYR A 5 2.25 -3.05 -3.77
CA TYR A 5 2.05 -2.24 -2.57
C TYR A 5 2.77 -2.85 -1.38
N LEU A 6 3.55 -2.02 -0.69
CA LEU A 6 4.12 -2.33 0.62
C LEU A 6 3.19 -1.76 1.70
N ILE A 7 2.73 -2.64 2.57
CA ILE A 7 1.91 -2.33 3.74
C ILE A 7 2.79 -2.48 4.97
N GLN A 8 2.96 -1.41 5.72
CA GLN A 8 3.73 -1.41 6.95
C GLN A 8 2.80 -1.13 8.13
N HIS A 9 2.82 -2.01 9.11
CA HIS A 9 1.99 -1.88 10.31
C HIS A 9 2.76 -1.16 11.42
N PRO A 10 2.08 -0.36 12.27
CA PRO A 10 2.72 0.20 13.46
C PRO A 10 3.31 -0.90 14.34
N ALA A 11 4.46 -0.63 14.94
CA ALA A 11 5.19 -1.59 15.77
C ALA A 11 4.35 -2.15 16.94
N GLU A 12 3.41 -1.37 17.47
CA GLU A 12 2.51 -1.81 18.55
C GLU A 12 1.57 -2.95 18.12
N GLN A 13 1.30 -3.11 16.82
CA GLN A 13 0.42 -4.16 16.33
C GLN A 13 1.13 -5.51 16.13
N ARG A 14 2.46 -5.56 16.27
CA ARG A 14 3.30 -6.77 16.11
C ARG A 14 2.93 -7.57 14.85
N ARG A 15 2.60 -6.87 13.76
CA ARG A 15 2.34 -7.46 12.44
C ARG A 15 3.55 -7.23 11.56
N GLU A 16 3.85 -8.22 10.73
CA GLU A 16 4.90 -8.11 9.74
C GLU A 16 4.46 -7.20 8.60
N ASP A 17 5.45 -6.57 7.96
CA ASP A 17 5.23 -5.82 6.73
C ASP A 17 4.79 -6.78 5.62
N VAL A 18 3.84 -6.34 4.80
CA VAL A 18 3.25 -7.16 3.73
C VAL A 18 3.53 -6.49 2.40
N LEU A 19 4.15 -7.23 1.47
CA LEU A 19 4.24 -6.86 0.07
C LEU A 19 3.19 -7.65 -0.71
N ILE A 20 2.34 -6.94 -1.44
CA ILE A 20 1.36 -7.55 -2.36
C ILE A 20 1.62 -7.08 -3.78
N GLU A 21 1.60 -8.03 -4.72
CA GLU A 21 1.95 -7.81 -6.12
C GLU A 21 1.02 -8.66 -6.98
N ASP A 22 0.28 -8.04 -7.89
CA ASP A 22 -0.53 -8.77 -8.87
C ASP A 22 -0.80 -7.89 -10.10
N PRO A 23 -0.80 -8.43 -11.33
CA PRO A 23 -1.05 -7.65 -12.55
C PRO A 23 -2.41 -6.93 -12.59
N GLU A 24 -3.42 -7.49 -11.91
CA GLU A 24 -4.79 -6.96 -11.82
C GLU A 24 -5.03 -6.25 -10.47
N LEU A 25 -3.98 -6.01 -9.68
CA LEU A 25 -4.09 -5.43 -8.36
C LEU A 25 -4.60 -4.00 -8.39
N THR A 26 -5.64 -3.76 -7.61
CA THR A 26 -6.30 -2.47 -7.44
C THR A 26 -6.48 -2.16 -5.97
N LEU A 27 -6.41 -0.87 -5.61
CA LEU A 27 -6.61 -0.37 -4.26
C LEU A 27 -7.75 0.64 -4.25
N THR A 28 -8.76 0.41 -3.40
CA THR A 28 -9.88 1.33 -3.19
C THR A 28 -10.02 1.70 -1.72
N PHE A 29 -10.27 2.98 -1.44
CA PHE A 29 -10.62 3.45 -0.10
C PHE A 29 -12.13 3.65 0.01
N THR A 30 -12.79 2.93 0.92
CA THR A 30 -14.23 3.04 1.14
C THR A 30 -14.63 2.69 2.57
N GLY A 31 -15.56 3.44 3.15
CA GLY A 31 -16.13 3.12 4.47
C GLY A 31 -15.11 3.00 5.61
N GLY A 32 -13.96 3.68 5.53
CA GLY A 32 -12.87 3.55 6.49
C GLY A 32 -11.99 2.32 6.26
N TRP A 33 -12.01 1.71 5.08
CA TRP A 33 -11.18 0.59 4.70
C TRP A 33 -10.31 0.92 3.49
N ALA A 34 -9.09 0.39 3.49
CA ALA A 34 -8.30 0.16 2.29
C ALA A 34 -8.57 -1.27 1.82
N ILE A 35 -9.13 -1.43 0.63
CA ILE A 35 -9.50 -2.72 0.05
C ILE A 35 -8.62 -2.96 -1.18
N PHE A 36 -7.86 -4.05 -1.14
CA PHE A 36 -7.09 -4.56 -2.26
C PHE A 36 -7.85 -5.67 -2.96
N THR A 37 -7.93 -5.57 -4.28
CA THR A 37 -8.62 -6.52 -5.15
C THR A 37 -7.71 -6.96 -6.29
N ASP A 38 -7.71 -8.25 -6.59
CA ASP A 38 -7.04 -8.88 -7.73
C ASP A 38 -8.06 -9.55 -8.67
N GLY A 39 -7.58 -10.32 -9.65
CA GLY A 39 -8.42 -11.05 -10.61
C GLY A 39 -9.35 -12.11 -9.98
N GLN A 40 -9.18 -12.45 -8.69
CA GLN A 40 -10.01 -13.39 -7.94
C GLN A 40 -10.95 -12.70 -6.92
N GLY A 41 -10.83 -11.38 -6.74
CA GLY A 41 -11.68 -10.60 -5.83
C GLY A 41 -10.86 -9.92 -4.73
N ILE A 42 -11.42 -9.80 -3.52
CA ILE A 42 -10.73 -9.13 -2.40
C ILE A 42 -9.62 -10.03 -1.87
N CYS A 43 -8.38 -9.56 -1.98
CA CYS A 43 -7.20 -10.28 -1.49
C CYS A 43 -6.71 -9.75 -0.14
N LEU A 44 -6.91 -8.46 0.17
CA LEU A 44 -6.59 -7.87 1.47
C LEU A 44 -7.52 -6.70 1.80
N ALA A 45 -7.92 -6.57 3.07
CA ALA A 45 -8.70 -5.42 3.55
C ALA A 45 -8.15 -4.93 4.89
N ILE A 46 -7.83 -3.63 4.97
CA ILE A 46 -7.23 -3.00 6.14
C ILE A 46 -8.16 -1.89 6.64
N PRO A 47 -8.66 -1.97 7.89
CA PRO A 47 -9.44 -0.88 8.48
C PRO A 47 -8.52 0.28 8.85
N SER A 48 -9.02 1.50 8.71
CA SER A 48 -8.29 2.74 9.02
C SER A 48 -7.79 2.81 10.46
N GLY A 49 -8.49 2.16 11.39
CA GLY A 49 -8.07 2.04 12.80
C GLY A 49 -6.76 1.27 13.01
N GLN A 50 -6.28 0.52 12.01
CA GLN A 50 -4.96 -0.12 12.07
C GLN A 50 -3.82 0.83 11.73
N GLN A 51 -4.10 2.04 11.20
CA GLN A 51 -3.08 3.05 10.91
C GLN A 51 -1.89 2.50 10.09
N ALA A 52 -2.14 1.54 9.20
CA ALA A 52 -1.10 0.98 8.35
C ALA A 52 -0.65 2.02 7.31
N HIS A 53 0.65 2.06 7.06
CA HIS A 53 1.23 2.85 5.98
C HIS A 53 1.17 2.01 4.69
N ILE A 54 0.49 2.52 3.67
CA ILE A 54 0.32 1.84 2.38
C ILE A 54 1.07 2.64 1.32
N GLN A 55 2.12 2.04 0.74
CA GLN A 55 2.94 2.67 -0.29
C GLN A 55 2.91 1.83 -1.56
N ARG A 56 2.68 2.48 -2.70
CA ARG A 56 2.89 1.86 -4.02
C ARG A 56 4.38 1.87 -4.36
N VAL A 57 4.94 0.71 -4.68
CA VAL A 57 6.40 0.52 -4.89
C VAL A 57 6.76 0.13 -6.32
N ASP A 58 5.78 -0.13 -7.19
CA ASP A 58 6.02 -0.35 -8.63
C ASP A 58 6.07 0.95 -9.44
N ALA A 59 5.57 2.05 -8.88
CA ALA A 59 5.75 3.36 -9.50
C ALA A 59 7.23 3.72 -9.41
N GLU A 60 7.87 3.97 -10.56
CA GLU A 60 9.17 4.62 -10.59
C GLU A 60 9.09 5.83 -9.65
N GLN A 61 9.94 5.85 -8.62
CA GLN A 61 9.97 6.92 -7.64
C GLN A 61 10.18 8.24 -8.40
N GLU A 62 9.11 8.98 -8.66
CA GLU A 62 9.16 10.41 -8.90
C GLU A 62 9.55 11.07 -7.55
N GLN A 63 10.77 10.78 -7.10
CA GLN A 63 11.46 11.60 -6.12
C GLN A 63 11.70 12.93 -6.82
N GLU A 64 10.80 13.89 -6.62
CA GLU A 64 11.17 15.29 -6.76
C GLU A 64 12.45 15.50 -5.92
N PRO A 65 13.58 15.92 -6.51
CA PRO A 65 14.77 16.17 -5.73
C PRO A 65 14.43 17.23 -4.68
N ALA A 66 14.65 16.90 -3.40
CA ALA A 66 14.49 17.86 -2.32
C ALA A 66 15.23 19.16 -2.69
N PRO A 67 14.61 20.35 -2.52
CA PRO A 67 15.25 21.60 -2.90
C PRO A 67 16.57 21.73 -2.12
N GLN A 68 17.69 21.72 -2.84
CA GLN A 68 18.98 22.07 -2.27
C GLN A 68 18.88 23.52 -1.81
N LYS A 69 18.97 23.75 -0.49
CA LYS A 69 19.19 25.09 0.04
C LYS A 69 20.64 25.49 -0.25
N GLU A 70 20.79 26.60 -0.96
CA GLU A 70 22.04 27.38 -1.08
C GLU A 70 22.51 27.94 0.27
#